data_AF-A0A956K713-F1
#
_entry.id   AF-A0A956K713-F1
#
_cell.length_a   1.000
_cell.length_b   1.000
_cell.length_c   1.000
_cell.angle_alpha   90.00
_cell.angle_beta   90.00
_cell.angle_gamma   90.00
#
_symmetry.space_group_name_H-M   'P 1'
#
loop_
_entity.id
_entity.type
_entity.pdbx_description
1 polymer ?
#
loop_
_entity_poly.entity_id
_entity_poly.type
_entity_poly.pdbx_seq_one_letter_code
_entity_poly.pdbx_strand_id
1 'polypeptide(L)'
;DTAGGNFALGVRRSVVHSAVGLAEAGAAGWYNPAWLFLNGFHRVFLRISQGASRLQEVLADRWAARSYGAASFERGLRHAIAAELRFDGHANATLKQVIEHKQSLRNLYTFTPSERPDADVDHAALIEEIVNAEPSPYDSHPRPADRFRWVTALAPPVSVEDEATRIEAWSLFANRVAIEQRMTREICAQVAAQTGLVIPAEESNDPA
;
A
#
# COMPACT_ATOMS: atom_id res chain seq x y z
N ASP A 1 20.52 11.11 -2.29
CA ASP A 1 19.44 10.44 -3.03
C ASP A 1 18.69 11.49 -3.84
N THR A 2 18.90 11.54 -5.15
CA THR A 2 18.33 12.56 -6.06
C THR A 2 17.22 12.00 -6.95
N ALA A 3 17.08 10.67 -7.00
CA ALA A 3 16.11 9.98 -7.84
C ALA A 3 15.02 9.27 -7.01
N GLY A 4 15.26 9.01 -5.72
CA GLY A 4 14.26 8.62 -4.72
C GLY A 4 14.14 9.64 -3.58
N GLY A 5 13.09 9.51 -2.76
CA GLY A 5 12.95 10.25 -1.49
C GLY A 5 12.43 11.69 -1.57
N ASN A 6 12.79 12.53 -0.59
CA ASN A 6 12.19 13.84 -0.33
C ASN A 6 12.30 14.83 -1.51
N PHE A 7 13.41 14.81 -2.25
CA PHE A 7 13.57 15.66 -3.43
C PHE A 7 12.59 15.27 -4.54
N ALA A 8 12.46 13.97 -4.82
CA ALA A 8 11.52 13.46 -5.80
C ALA A 8 10.06 13.76 -5.41
N LEU A 9 9.73 13.66 -4.12
CA LEU A 9 8.42 14.06 -3.58
C LEU A 9 8.16 15.57 -3.74
N GLY A 10 9.18 16.41 -3.52
CA GLY A 10 9.09 17.86 -3.74
C GLY A 10 8.82 18.22 -5.20
N VAL A 11 9.55 17.62 -6.13
CA VAL A 11 9.33 17.82 -7.57
C VAL A 11 7.95 17.32 -7.99
N ARG A 12 7.52 16.13 -7.52
CA ARG A 12 6.18 15.60 -7.81
C ARG A 12 5.08 16.56 -7.32
N ARG A 13 5.21 17.08 -6.09
CA ARG A 13 4.26 18.04 -5.53
C ARG A 13 4.19 19.32 -6.36
N SER A 14 5.34 19.87 -6.76
CA SER A 14 5.40 21.07 -7.59
C SER A 14 4.71 20.85 -8.94
N VAL A 15 4.99 19.73 -9.61
CA VAL A 15 4.39 19.41 -10.91
C VAL A 15 2.87 19.25 -10.80
N VAL A 16 2.38 18.55 -9.78
CA VAL A 16 0.94 18.39 -9.54
C VAL A 16 0.28 19.73 -9.26
N HIS A 17 0.87 20.57 -8.41
CA HIS A 17 0.32 21.89 -8.10
C HIS A 17 0.25 22.79 -9.33
N SER A 18 1.30 22.80 -10.16
CA SER A 18 1.29 23.53 -11.44
C SER A 18 0.24 22.99 -12.42
N ALA A 19 0.04 21.67 -12.47
CA ALA A 19 -0.96 21.05 -13.34
C ALA A 19 -2.39 21.40 -12.89
N VAL A 20 -2.67 21.37 -11.58
CA VAL A 20 -3.96 21.77 -11.01
C VAL A 20 -4.24 23.25 -11.33
N GLY A 21 -3.28 24.15 -11.07
CA GLY A 21 -3.45 25.57 -11.37
C GLY A 21 -3.72 25.85 -12.86
N LEU A 22 -3.07 25.13 -13.78
CA LEU A 22 -3.35 25.23 -15.22
C LEU A 22 -4.74 24.67 -15.58
N ALA A 23 -5.17 23.59 -14.94
CA ALA A 23 -6.50 23.03 -15.18
C ALA A 23 -7.60 23.99 -14.69
N GLU A 24 -7.46 24.55 -13.49
CA GLU A 24 -8.38 25.54 -12.91
C GLU A 24 -8.44 26.82 -13.75
N ALA A 25 -7.33 27.22 -14.37
CA ALA A 25 -7.27 28.35 -15.29
C ALA A 25 -7.82 28.04 -16.70
N GLY A 26 -8.38 26.84 -16.94
CA GLY A 26 -8.91 26.42 -18.25
C GLY A 26 -7.82 26.17 -19.31
N ALA A 27 -6.58 26.05 -18.89
CA ALA A 27 -5.40 26.00 -19.73
C ALA A 27 -4.88 24.56 -19.97
N ALA A 28 -5.60 23.53 -19.51
CA ALA A 28 -5.30 22.11 -19.73
C ALA A 28 -5.69 21.61 -21.14
N GLY A 29 -5.32 22.37 -22.17
CA GLY A 29 -5.63 22.08 -23.57
C GLY A 29 -4.50 21.33 -24.28
N TRP A 30 -4.85 20.48 -25.25
CA TRP A 30 -3.90 19.74 -26.09
C TRP A 30 -2.99 20.65 -26.95
N TYR A 31 -3.37 21.91 -27.13
CA TYR A 31 -2.61 22.93 -27.86
C TYR A 31 -1.77 23.85 -26.95
N ASN A 32 -1.92 23.74 -25.62
CA ASN A 32 -1.17 24.60 -24.70
C ASN A 32 0.24 24.04 -24.49
N PRO A 33 1.31 24.77 -24.88
CA PRO A 33 2.68 24.28 -24.71
C PRO A 33 3.07 24.05 -23.25
N ALA A 34 2.53 24.82 -22.29
CA ALA A 34 2.78 24.62 -20.87
C ALA A 34 2.16 23.31 -20.37
N TRP A 35 0.94 22.99 -20.82
CA TRP A 35 0.25 21.74 -20.49
C TRP A 35 0.96 20.51 -21.09
N LEU A 36 1.39 20.62 -22.35
CA LEU A 36 2.15 19.57 -23.03
C LEU A 36 3.51 19.33 -22.35
N PHE A 37 4.22 20.41 -22.00
CA PHE A 37 5.47 20.31 -21.26
C PHE A 37 5.29 19.64 -19.91
N LEU A 38 4.32 20.07 -19.09
CA LEU A 38 4.09 19.48 -17.78
C LEU A 38 3.72 18.00 -17.88
N ASN A 39 2.85 17.61 -18.82
CA ASN A 39 2.52 16.20 -19.04
C ASN A 39 3.73 15.37 -19.47
N GLY A 40 4.51 15.87 -20.42
CA GLY A 40 5.72 15.21 -20.91
C GLY A 40 6.76 15.05 -19.80
N PHE A 41 7.08 16.15 -19.11
CA PHE A 41 7.99 16.17 -17.98
C PHE A 41 7.54 15.23 -16.87
N HIS A 42 6.26 15.28 -16.48
CA HIS A 42 5.71 14.42 -15.43
C HIS A 42 5.90 12.93 -15.75
N ARG A 43 5.59 12.50 -16.98
CA ARG A 43 5.73 11.10 -17.41
C ARG A 43 7.18 10.64 -17.38
N VAL A 44 8.11 11.46 -17.90
CA VAL A 44 9.55 11.15 -17.88
C VAL A 44 10.08 11.10 -16.45
N PHE A 45 9.73 12.10 -15.64
CA PHE A 45 10.11 12.19 -14.24
C PHE A 45 9.62 10.97 -13.43
N LEU A 46 8.36 10.56 -13.61
CA LEU A 46 7.83 9.37 -12.97
C LEU A 46 8.59 8.12 -13.38
N ARG A 47 8.85 7.91 -14.67
CA ARG A 47 9.61 6.73 -15.13
C ARG A 47 11.01 6.65 -14.52
N ILE A 48 11.71 7.77 -14.41
CA ILE A 48 13.05 7.84 -13.82
C ILE A 48 13.00 7.60 -12.31
N SER A 49 12.12 8.30 -11.60
CA SER A 49 12.00 8.17 -10.14
C SER A 49 11.56 6.76 -9.73
N GLN A 50 10.59 6.17 -10.45
CA GLN A 50 10.20 4.78 -10.22
C GLN A 50 11.31 3.80 -10.60
N GLY A 51 12.17 4.13 -11.58
CA GLY A 51 13.37 3.35 -11.86
C GLY A 51 14.34 3.28 -10.67
N ALA A 52 14.52 4.38 -9.96
CA ALA A 52 15.32 4.41 -8.74
C ALA A 52 14.67 3.62 -7.60
N SER A 53 13.36 3.75 -7.38
CA SER A 53 12.60 2.95 -6.41
C SER A 53 12.75 1.45 -6.69
N ARG A 54 12.59 1.03 -7.95
CA ARG A 54 12.77 -0.39 -8.34
C ARG A 54 14.17 -0.91 -8.05
N LEU A 55 15.21 -0.10 -8.24
CA LEU A 55 16.58 -0.48 -7.86
C LEU A 55 16.72 -0.65 -6.34
N GLN A 56 16.13 0.25 -5.54
CA GLN A 56 16.14 0.15 -4.09
C GLN A 56 15.45 -1.14 -3.62
N GLU A 57 14.31 -1.49 -4.21
CA GLU A 57 13.61 -2.75 -3.96
C GLU A 57 14.48 -3.96 -4.26
N VAL A 58 15.14 -3.99 -5.42
CA VAL A 58 16.06 -5.09 -5.77
C VAL A 58 17.19 -5.20 -4.75
N LEU A 59 17.77 -4.08 -4.30
CA LEU A 59 18.83 -4.11 -3.28
C LEU A 59 18.32 -4.61 -1.93
N ALA A 60 17.09 -4.23 -1.54
CA ALA A 60 16.44 -4.74 -0.33
C ALA A 60 16.18 -6.26 -0.43
N ASP A 61 15.68 -6.73 -1.58
CA ASP A 61 15.43 -8.15 -1.85
C ASP A 61 16.71 -8.98 -1.74
N ARG A 62 17.81 -8.47 -2.30
CA ARG A 62 19.12 -9.11 -2.19
C ARG A 62 19.56 -9.27 -0.75
N TRP A 63 19.34 -8.24 0.06
CA TRP A 63 19.71 -8.28 1.47
C TRP A 63 18.80 -9.22 2.27
N ALA A 64 17.49 -9.21 2.02
CA ALA A 64 16.53 -10.12 2.63
C ALA A 64 16.83 -11.58 2.27
N ALA A 65 17.06 -11.88 1.00
CA ALA A 65 17.41 -13.22 0.54
C ALA A 65 18.73 -13.72 1.12
N ARG A 66 19.73 -12.84 1.26
CA ARG A 66 21.01 -13.17 1.92
C ARG A 66 20.85 -13.44 3.41
N SER A 67 19.95 -12.72 4.08
CA SER A 67 19.80 -12.78 5.54
C SER A 67 18.86 -13.90 5.99
N TYR A 68 17.78 -14.15 5.23
CA TYR A 68 16.68 -15.03 5.63
C TYR A 68 16.40 -16.17 4.65
N GLY A 69 17.05 -16.18 3.48
CA GLY A 69 16.84 -17.14 2.42
C GLY A 69 15.73 -16.75 1.44
N ALA A 70 15.85 -17.23 0.19
CA ALA A 70 14.89 -16.95 -0.88
C ALA A 70 13.48 -17.52 -0.59
N ALA A 71 13.39 -18.70 0.03
CA ALA A 71 12.11 -19.30 0.37
C ALA A 71 11.33 -18.48 1.41
N SER A 72 12.02 -17.96 2.43
CA SER A 72 11.40 -17.09 3.45
C SER A 72 10.97 -15.76 2.86
N PHE A 73 11.76 -15.20 1.95
CA PHE A 73 11.39 -14.00 1.19
C PHE A 73 10.10 -14.21 0.39
N GLU A 74 10.01 -15.30 -0.38
CA GLU A 74 8.82 -15.60 -1.18
C GLU A 74 7.59 -15.80 -0.29
N ARG A 75 7.70 -16.61 0.78
CA ARG A 75 6.61 -16.80 1.74
C ARG A 75 6.16 -15.49 2.36
N GLY A 76 7.11 -14.63 2.75
CA GLY A 76 6.85 -13.33 3.35
C GLY A 76 6.11 -12.38 2.42
N LEU A 77 6.54 -12.27 1.15
CA LEU A 77 5.87 -11.38 0.19
C LEU A 77 4.47 -11.90 -0.19
N ARG A 78 4.31 -13.21 -0.38
CA ARG A 78 2.98 -13.81 -0.60
C ARG A 78 2.07 -13.60 0.60
N HIS A 79 2.60 -13.70 1.83
CA HIS A 79 1.85 -13.40 3.04
C HIS A 79 1.42 -11.92 3.10
N ALA A 80 2.31 -10.99 2.74
CA ALA A 80 1.99 -9.57 2.71
C ALA A 80 0.86 -9.25 1.72
N ILE A 81 0.92 -9.79 0.50
CA ILE A 81 -0.14 -9.66 -0.52
C ILE A 81 -1.46 -10.24 0.01
N ALA A 82 -1.41 -11.42 0.64
CA ALA A 82 -2.60 -12.03 1.21
C ALA A 82 -3.19 -11.21 2.37
N ALA A 83 -2.35 -10.58 3.18
CA ALA A 83 -2.78 -9.73 4.29
C ALA A 83 -3.42 -8.42 3.78
N GLU A 84 -2.87 -7.84 2.71
CA GLU A 84 -3.44 -6.66 2.03
C GLU A 84 -4.84 -6.97 1.48
N LEU A 85 -4.98 -8.07 0.71
CA LEU A 85 -6.29 -8.49 0.18
C LEU A 85 -7.35 -8.67 1.27
N ARG A 86 -7.00 -9.35 2.36
CA ARG A 86 -7.93 -9.55 3.50
C ARG A 86 -8.26 -8.24 4.19
N PHE A 87 -7.27 -7.35 4.34
CA PHE A 87 -7.50 -6.05 4.96
C PHE A 87 -8.42 -5.20 4.10
N ASP A 88 -8.23 -5.18 2.79
CA ASP A 88 -9.08 -4.43 1.87
C ASP A 88 -10.51 -4.97 1.87
N GLY A 89 -10.69 -6.30 1.79
CA GLY A 89 -12.01 -6.93 1.90
C GLY A 89 -12.71 -6.55 3.21
N HIS A 90 -12.00 -6.68 4.33
CA HIS A 90 -12.50 -6.33 5.67
C HIS A 90 -12.84 -4.85 5.81
N ALA A 91 -11.94 -3.98 5.38
CA ALA A 91 -12.09 -2.53 5.49
C ALA A 91 -13.26 -2.03 4.64
N ASN A 92 -13.36 -2.50 3.39
CA ASN A 92 -14.45 -2.15 2.50
C ASN A 92 -15.81 -2.63 3.03
N ALA A 93 -15.90 -3.88 3.50
CA ALA A 93 -17.13 -4.40 4.10
C ALA A 93 -17.54 -3.61 5.36
N THR A 94 -16.56 -3.31 6.22
CA THR A 94 -16.80 -2.52 7.44
C THR A 94 -17.27 -1.11 7.12
N LEU A 95 -16.56 -0.40 6.23
CA LEU A 95 -16.91 0.98 5.87
C LEU A 95 -18.27 1.05 5.18
N LYS A 96 -18.57 0.12 4.26
CA LYS A 96 -19.88 0.00 3.63
C LYS A 96 -20.98 -0.11 4.69
N GLN A 97 -20.86 -1.07 5.61
CA GLN A 97 -21.85 -1.28 6.66
C GLN A 97 -22.01 -0.05 7.56
N VAL A 98 -20.89 0.50 8.04
CA VAL A 98 -20.90 1.65 8.96
C VAL A 98 -21.56 2.87 8.31
N ILE A 99 -21.31 3.10 7.02
CA ILE A 99 -21.92 4.19 6.25
C ILE A 99 -23.41 3.94 6.02
N GLU A 100 -23.78 2.76 5.52
CA GLU A 100 -25.17 2.41 5.19
C GLU A 100 -26.08 2.44 6.43
N HIS A 101 -25.58 1.96 7.56
CA HIS A 101 -26.32 1.91 8.82
C HIS A 101 -26.08 3.12 9.74
N LYS A 102 -25.26 4.08 9.31
CA LYS A 102 -24.88 5.28 10.10
C LYS A 102 -24.38 4.92 11.51
N GLN A 103 -23.61 3.84 11.60
CA GLN A 103 -23.04 3.37 12.86
C GLN A 103 -21.78 4.16 13.20
N SER A 104 -21.42 4.18 14.49
CA SER A 104 -20.11 4.64 14.92
C SER A 104 -19.05 3.56 14.70
N LEU A 105 -17.82 3.97 14.39
CA LEU A 105 -16.69 3.06 14.25
C LEU A 105 -15.60 3.41 15.26
N ARG A 106 -15.45 2.59 16.31
CA ARG A 106 -14.42 2.77 17.33
C ARG A 106 -13.05 2.25 16.89
N ASN A 107 -13.02 1.06 16.29
CA ASN A 107 -11.80 0.42 15.84
C ASN A 107 -12.08 -0.51 14.66
N LEU A 108 -11.53 -0.17 13.50
CA LEU A 108 -11.65 -0.95 12.26
C LEU A 108 -11.16 -2.39 12.42
N TYR A 109 -10.09 -2.58 13.20
CA TYR A 109 -9.36 -3.86 13.32
C TYR A 109 -10.08 -4.88 14.20
N THR A 110 -11.02 -4.43 15.04
CA THR A 110 -11.82 -5.29 15.92
C THR A 110 -13.29 -5.33 15.54
N PHE A 111 -13.74 -4.44 14.65
CA PHE A 111 -15.11 -4.45 14.13
C PHE A 111 -15.33 -5.72 13.32
N THR A 112 -16.49 -6.37 13.47
CA THR A 112 -16.85 -7.54 12.66
C THR A 112 -18.06 -7.19 11.79
N PRO A 113 -17.90 -7.06 10.46
CA PRO A 113 -19.02 -6.79 9.59
C PRO A 113 -19.99 -7.98 9.53
N SER A 114 -21.27 -7.67 9.37
CA SER A 114 -22.37 -8.64 9.28
C SER A 114 -22.29 -9.47 8.00
N GLU A 115 -21.89 -8.84 6.89
CA GLU A 115 -21.49 -9.53 5.67
C GLU A 115 -20.07 -10.06 5.87
N ARG A 116 -19.89 -11.38 5.72
CA ARG A 116 -18.56 -11.97 5.78
C ARG A 116 -17.75 -11.46 4.57
N PRO A 117 -16.65 -10.73 4.79
CA PRO A 117 -15.76 -10.38 3.70
C PRO A 117 -15.26 -11.67 3.05
N ASP A 118 -15.24 -11.70 1.73
CA ASP A 118 -14.53 -12.74 0.96
C ASP A 118 -15.11 -14.17 1.03
N ALA A 119 -16.41 -14.32 1.33
CA ALA A 119 -17.05 -15.65 1.42
C ALA A 119 -16.91 -16.50 0.13
N ASP A 120 -16.90 -15.85 -1.05
CA ASP A 120 -16.80 -16.49 -2.36
C ASP A 120 -15.51 -16.12 -3.12
N VAL A 121 -14.57 -15.45 -2.46
CA VAL A 121 -13.34 -14.95 -3.11
C VAL A 121 -12.25 -16.02 -3.03
N ASP A 122 -11.77 -16.45 -4.20
CA ASP A 122 -10.58 -17.29 -4.29
C ASP A 122 -9.32 -16.43 -4.09
N HIS A 123 -8.93 -16.25 -2.83
CA HIS A 123 -7.71 -15.52 -2.49
C HIS A 123 -6.46 -16.15 -3.11
N ALA A 124 -6.41 -17.47 -3.32
CA ALA A 124 -5.24 -18.09 -3.92
C ALA A 124 -5.10 -17.65 -5.39
N ALA A 125 -6.20 -17.63 -6.14
CA ALA A 125 -6.22 -17.11 -7.50
C ALA A 125 -5.85 -15.62 -7.57
N LEU A 126 -6.38 -14.79 -6.67
CA LEU A 126 -6.04 -13.36 -6.62
C LEU A 126 -4.56 -13.11 -6.28
N ILE A 127 -3.99 -13.90 -5.35
CA ILE A 127 -2.56 -13.80 -5.04
C ILE A 127 -1.73 -14.14 -6.28
N GLU A 128 -2.09 -15.20 -7.01
CA GLU A 128 -1.38 -15.55 -8.26
C GLU A 128 -1.56 -14.49 -9.35
N GLU A 129 -2.74 -13.88 -9.45
CA GLU A 129 -2.98 -12.76 -10.38
C GLU A 129 -2.05 -11.58 -10.06
N ILE A 130 -1.98 -11.15 -8.80
CA ILE A 130 -1.11 -10.05 -8.37
C ILE A 130 0.37 -10.39 -8.59
N VAL A 131 0.78 -11.62 -8.26
CA VAL A 131 2.16 -12.07 -8.44
C VAL A 131 2.57 -12.02 -9.91
N ASN A 132 1.65 -12.35 -10.81
CA ASN A 132 1.89 -12.48 -12.24
C ASN A 132 1.36 -11.31 -13.09
N ALA A 133 0.88 -10.22 -12.47
CA ALA A 133 0.38 -9.05 -13.17
C ALA A 133 1.45 -8.41 -14.07
N GLU A 134 1.06 -7.91 -15.24
CA GLU A 134 1.99 -7.28 -16.20
C GLU A 134 2.55 -5.96 -15.64
N PRO A 135 3.87 -5.67 -15.76
CA PRO A 135 4.46 -4.52 -15.12
C PRO A 135 4.13 -3.26 -15.93
N SER A 136 3.78 -2.19 -15.23
CA SER A 136 3.69 -0.86 -15.80
C SER A 136 5.02 -0.11 -15.63
N PRO A 137 5.42 0.71 -16.61
CA PRO A 137 6.56 1.63 -16.47
C PRO A 137 6.45 2.59 -15.26
N TYR A 138 5.24 2.77 -14.73
CA TYR A 138 4.93 3.66 -13.61
C TYR A 138 4.88 2.96 -12.24
N ASP A 139 5.08 1.63 -12.20
CA ASP A 139 5.12 0.88 -10.94
C ASP A 139 6.40 1.21 -10.16
N SER A 140 6.22 1.48 -8.87
CA SER A 140 7.32 1.72 -7.93
C SER A 140 8.09 0.46 -7.58
N HIS A 141 7.47 -0.70 -7.75
CA HIS A 141 8.04 -2.00 -7.43
C HIS A 141 8.14 -2.87 -8.69
N PRO A 142 9.18 -3.71 -8.81
CA PRO A 142 9.18 -4.79 -9.79
C PRO A 142 8.07 -5.80 -9.48
N ARG A 143 7.64 -6.54 -10.49
CA ARG A 143 6.67 -7.63 -10.32
C ARG A 143 7.13 -8.64 -9.27
N PRO A 144 6.24 -9.15 -8.40
CA PRO A 144 6.61 -10.17 -7.41
C PRO A 144 7.27 -11.40 -8.03
N ALA A 145 6.73 -11.91 -9.16
CA ALA A 145 7.33 -13.05 -9.86
C ALA A 145 8.78 -12.83 -10.30
N ASP A 146 9.11 -11.62 -10.78
CA ASP A 146 10.49 -11.26 -11.12
C ASP A 146 11.38 -11.19 -9.89
N ARG A 147 10.89 -10.61 -8.79
CA ARG A 147 11.60 -10.57 -7.51
C ARG A 147 11.92 -11.97 -7.02
N PHE A 148 10.95 -12.90 -7.05
CA PHE A 148 11.14 -14.32 -6.69
C PHE A 148 12.22 -14.98 -7.53
N ARG A 149 12.17 -14.78 -8.84
CA ARG A 149 13.18 -15.30 -9.77
C ARG A 149 14.58 -14.75 -9.44
N TRP A 150 14.70 -13.45 -9.18
CA TRP A 150 16.00 -12.82 -8.87
C TRP A 150 16.57 -13.29 -7.54
N VAL A 151 15.77 -13.33 -6.47
CA VAL A 151 16.28 -13.78 -5.16
C VAL A 151 16.69 -15.25 -5.17
N THR A 152 15.93 -16.09 -5.89
CA THR A 152 16.24 -17.52 -6.04
C THR A 152 17.55 -17.73 -6.78
N ALA A 153 17.84 -16.90 -7.80
CA ALA A 153 19.09 -16.97 -8.54
C ALA A 153 20.32 -16.50 -7.72
N LEU A 154 20.11 -15.74 -6.64
CA LEU A 154 21.19 -15.11 -5.86
C LEU A 154 21.51 -15.82 -4.54
N ALA A 155 20.57 -16.56 -3.97
CA ALA A 155 20.71 -17.11 -2.63
C ALA A 155 21.33 -18.52 -2.67
N PRO A 156 22.50 -18.75 -2.02
CA PRO A 156 22.85 -20.11 -1.62
C PRO A 156 21.78 -20.62 -0.62
N PRO A 157 21.54 -21.95 -0.54
CA PRO A 157 20.58 -22.50 0.39
C PRO A 157 21.00 -22.17 1.82
N VAL A 158 20.33 -21.18 2.43
CA VAL A 158 20.41 -20.93 3.87
C VAL A 158 19.30 -21.75 4.50
N SER A 159 19.67 -22.85 5.14
CA SER A 159 18.79 -23.56 6.07
C SER A 159 18.73 -22.73 7.35
N VAL A 160 17.89 -21.70 7.35
CA VAL A 160 17.42 -21.14 8.61
C VAL A 160 16.42 -22.18 9.11
N GLU A 161 16.75 -22.87 10.20
CA GLU A 161 15.78 -23.72 10.89
C GLU A 161 14.54 -22.85 11.18
N ASP A 162 13.37 -23.31 10.73
CA ASP A 162 12.05 -22.74 11.04
C ASP A 162 11.76 -22.96 12.54
N GLU A 163 12.67 -22.54 13.42
CA GLU A 163 12.39 -22.38 14.83
C GLU A 163 11.56 -21.11 14.96
N ALA A 164 10.32 -21.25 14.47
CA ALA A 164 9.26 -20.28 14.49
C ALA A 164 9.02 -19.92 15.95
N THR A 165 9.76 -18.93 16.42
CA THR A 165 9.32 -18.20 17.60
C THR A 165 8.01 -17.59 17.15
N ARG A 166 6.90 -18.14 17.66
CA ARG A 166 5.50 -17.75 17.39
C ARG A 166 5.19 -16.37 17.97
N ILE A 167 6.10 -15.43 17.78
CA ILE A 167 5.95 -14.05 18.19
C ILE A 167 5.09 -13.42 17.12
N GLU A 168 3.85 -13.09 17.48
CA GLU A 168 3.00 -12.30 16.60
C GLU A 168 3.71 -10.98 16.28
N ALA A 169 3.70 -10.55 15.02
CA ALA A 169 4.28 -9.26 14.63
C ALA A 169 3.73 -8.10 15.49
N TRP A 170 2.50 -8.24 15.99
CA TRP A 170 1.87 -7.29 16.90
C TRP A 170 2.60 -7.08 18.22
N SER A 171 3.36 -8.07 18.70
CA SER A 171 4.13 -7.91 19.94
C SER A 171 5.37 -7.01 19.76
N LEU A 172 5.72 -6.65 18.52
CA LEU A 172 6.76 -5.66 18.25
C LEU A 172 6.31 -4.23 18.59
N PHE A 173 5.00 -4.01 18.76
CA PHE A 173 4.45 -2.70 19.06
C PHE A 173 4.15 -2.56 20.55
N ALA A 174 4.66 -1.48 21.15
CA ALA A 174 4.46 -1.19 22.57
C ALA A 174 2.98 -0.99 22.97
N ASN A 175 2.15 -0.47 22.05
CA ASN A 175 0.72 -0.27 22.29
C ASN A 175 -0.08 -0.48 21.00
N ARG A 176 -0.46 -1.74 20.74
CA ARG A 176 -1.27 -2.14 19.59
C ARG A 176 -2.58 -1.37 19.48
N VAL A 177 -3.33 -1.27 20.58
CA VAL A 177 -4.66 -0.64 20.59
C VAL A 177 -4.59 0.83 20.18
N ALA A 178 -3.59 1.57 20.68
CA ALA A 178 -3.41 2.97 20.31
C ALA A 178 -3.07 3.15 18.82
N ILE A 179 -2.30 2.21 18.24
CA ILE A 179 -1.98 2.22 16.81
C ILE A 179 -3.24 1.93 15.99
N GLU A 180 -3.99 0.89 16.33
CA GLU A 180 -5.25 0.53 15.66
C GLU A 180 -6.26 1.68 15.67
N GLN A 181 -6.43 2.34 16.82
CA GLN A 181 -7.30 3.51 16.95
C GLN A 181 -6.80 4.70 16.10
N ARG A 182 -5.48 4.94 16.07
CA ARG A 182 -4.92 6.00 15.22
C ARG A 182 -5.17 5.69 13.74
N MET A 183 -4.89 4.48 13.29
CA MET A 183 -5.13 4.06 11.90
C MET A 183 -6.62 4.12 11.54
N THR A 184 -7.52 3.74 12.46
CA THR A 184 -8.97 3.88 12.27
C THR A 184 -9.35 5.35 12.03
N ARG A 185 -8.83 6.28 12.85
CA ARG A 185 -9.07 7.72 12.66
C ARG A 185 -8.56 8.24 11.33
N GLU A 186 -7.36 7.82 10.90
CA GLU A 186 -6.81 8.21 9.59
C GLU A 186 -7.72 7.75 8.44
N ILE A 187 -8.22 6.52 8.50
CA ILE A 187 -9.15 5.98 7.50
C ILE A 187 -10.46 6.76 7.50
N CYS A 188 -11.07 7.00 8.67
CA CYS A 188 -12.30 7.80 8.77
C CYS A 188 -12.09 9.23 8.24
N ALA A 189 -10.94 9.86 8.52
CA ALA A 189 -10.61 11.18 8.00
C ALA A 189 -10.45 11.19 6.47
N GLN A 190 -9.84 10.15 5.90
CA GLN A 190 -9.74 9.99 4.45
C GLN A 190 -11.11 9.79 3.79
N VAL A 191 -11.98 8.97 4.39
CA VAL A 191 -13.36 8.78 3.91
C VAL A 191 -14.10 10.12 3.89
N ALA A 192 -14.03 10.90 4.98
CA ALA A 192 -14.64 12.22 5.04
C ALA A 192 -14.07 13.18 3.99
N ALA A 193 -12.76 13.19 3.78
CA ALA A 193 -12.11 14.04 2.78
C ALA A 193 -12.49 13.69 1.33
N GLN A 194 -12.69 12.40 1.04
CA GLN A 194 -12.99 11.92 -0.32
C GLN A 194 -14.48 11.93 -0.65
N THR A 195 -15.35 11.67 0.33
CA THR A 195 -16.79 11.46 0.09
C THR A 195 -17.69 12.52 0.74
N GLY A 196 -17.15 13.32 1.67
CA GLY A 196 -17.93 14.23 2.51
C GLY A 196 -18.71 13.54 3.63
N LEU A 197 -18.66 12.20 3.73
CA LEU A 197 -19.37 11.44 4.75
C LEU A 197 -18.53 11.34 6.04
N VAL A 198 -19.11 11.80 7.15
CA VAL A 198 -18.47 11.73 8.47
C VAL A 198 -18.95 10.47 9.19
N ILE A 199 -18.01 9.58 9.52
CA ILE A 199 -18.27 8.43 10.38
C ILE A 199 -18.12 8.88 11.83
N PRO A 200 -19.17 8.80 12.66
CA PRO A 200 -19.08 9.22 14.05
C PRO A 200 -18.12 8.30 14.83
N ALA A 201 -17.28 8.92 15.67
CA ALA A 201 -16.52 8.17 16.66
C ALA A 201 -17.46 7.74 17.80
N GLU A 202 -17.28 6.52 18.30
CA GLU A 202 -18.00 6.07 19.48
C GLU A 202 -17.44 6.80 20.71
N GLU A 203 -18.30 7.50 21.48
CA GLU A 203 -17.88 8.16 22.73
C GLU A 203 -17.48 7.10 23.76
N SER A 204 -16.36 7.33 24.45
CA SER A 204 -15.84 6.41 25.47
C SER A 204 -16.74 6.41 26.70
N ASN A 205 -17.56 5.37 26.86
CA ASN A 205 -18.11 5.00 28.17
C ASN A 205 -17.10 4.13 28.93
N ASP A 206 -15.94 4.69 29.30
CA ASP A 206 -15.09 4.08 30.34
C ASP A 206 -15.31 4.86 31.64
N PRO A 207 -15.77 4.21 32.74
CA PRO A 207 -15.80 4.84 34.05
C PRO A 207 -14.37 5.10 34.53
N ALA A 208 -14.18 6.27 35.13
CA ALA A 208 -12.91 6.74 35.70
C ALA A 208 -12.29 5.81 36.74
#